data_AF-A0A957J423-F1
#
_entry.id   AF-A0A957J423-F1
#
_cell.length_a   1.000
_cell.length_b   1.000
_cell.length_c   1.000
_cell.angle_alpha   90.00
_cell.angle_beta   90.00
_cell.angle_gamma   90.00
#
_symmetry.space_group_name_H-M   'P 1'
#
loop_
_entity.id
_entity.type
_entity.pdbx_description
1 polymer ?
#
loop_
_entity_poly.entity_id
_entity_poly.type
_entity_poly.pdbx_seq_one_letter_code
_entity_poly.pdbx_strand_id
1 'polypeptide(L)'
;NTPEMIAALEFYSNLQRCALPGPQYWRGAREAYELDQSGMLFYSTYIMDDLVEGSGMESGGNVEIAVEDLAAKTGFAPQMDGPNGSASYGQLVTLGIMQGADPEAQQVVEYFLQEGYADVLGLAPFGKVPVLKSAVDDWKNSSDYFANYSDETLDQIANGYDTMQRWLFRPDYDAAERAVIGDIEGQLLIPTVVSAIALEGTLTPEEAAQFLQEQVEGLLADRSE
;
A
#
# COMPACT_ATOMS: atom_id res chain seq x y z
N ASN A 1 16.62 15.40 -9.10
CA ASN A 1 16.38 16.72 -8.48
C ASN A 1 15.44 17.60 -9.32
N THR A 2 14.43 17.02 -9.99
CA THR A 2 13.55 17.79 -10.88
C THR A 2 12.54 18.65 -10.08
N PRO A 3 11.91 19.66 -10.70
CA PRO A 3 10.85 20.44 -10.05
C PRO A 3 9.70 19.57 -9.51
N GLU A 4 9.34 18.50 -10.21
CA GLU A 4 8.28 17.57 -9.80
C GLU A 4 8.67 16.81 -8.52
N MET A 5 9.93 16.38 -8.41
CA MET A 5 10.40 15.69 -7.21
C MET A 5 10.47 16.65 -6.01
N ILE A 6 10.93 17.89 -6.22
CA ILE A 6 10.96 18.92 -5.19
C ILE A 6 9.53 19.20 -4.68
N ALA A 7 8.58 19.39 -5.61
CA ALA A 7 7.18 19.60 -5.26
C ALA A 7 6.55 18.40 -4.53
N ALA A 8 6.92 17.16 -4.90
CA ALA A 8 6.47 15.96 -4.21
C ALA A 8 7.01 15.91 -2.77
N LEU A 9 8.32 16.15 -2.58
CA LEU A 9 8.93 16.20 -1.25
C LEU A 9 8.28 17.26 -0.37
N GLU A 10 8.08 18.47 -0.89
CA GLU A 10 7.38 19.56 -0.20
C GLU A 10 5.95 19.17 0.17
N PHE A 11 5.20 18.56 -0.75
CA PHE A 11 3.82 18.15 -0.49
C PHE A 11 3.75 17.10 0.62
N TYR A 12 4.51 16.02 0.51
CA TYR A 12 4.47 14.90 1.46
C TYR A 12 5.04 15.28 2.83
N SER A 13 6.10 16.10 2.90
CA SER A 13 6.61 16.59 4.19
C SER A 13 5.60 17.51 4.88
N ASN A 14 4.86 18.32 4.11
CA ASN A 14 3.83 19.21 4.65
C ASN A 14 2.58 18.48 5.16
N LEU A 15 2.34 17.23 4.77
CA LEU A 15 1.24 16.43 5.33
C LEU A 15 1.42 16.17 6.83
N GLN A 16 2.64 16.30 7.36
CA GLN A 16 2.93 16.14 8.79
C GLN A 16 2.11 17.09 9.68
N ARG A 17 1.67 18.25 9.16
CA ARG A 17 0.79 19.18 9.89
C ARG A 17 -0.59 18.58 10.23
N CYS A 18 -0.99 17.54 9.51
CA CYS A 18 -2.25 16.82 9.66
C CYS A 18 -2.08 15.48 10.39
N ALA A 19 -0.86 15.08 10.72
CA ALA A 19 -0.56 13.82 11.38
C ALA A 19 -0.38 13.98 12.88
N LEU A 20 -0.42 12.87 13.61
CA LEU A 20 -0.02 12.85 15.02
C LEU A 20 1.47 13.25 15.17
N PRO A 21 1.87 13.88 16.29
CA PRO A 21 3.28 14.20 16.51
C PRO A 21 4.17 12.94 16.52
N GLY A 22 5.37 13.06 15.93
CA GLY A 22 6.39 12.00 15.94
C GLY A 22 6.39 11.12 14.69
N PRO A 23 7.22 10.06 14.67
CA PRO A 23 7.35 9.16 13.54
C PRO A 23 6.05 8.36 13.32
N GLN A 24 5.59 8.32 12.07
CA GLN A 24 4.38 7.62 11.68
C GLN A 24 4.71 6.21 11.20
N TYR A 25 3.89 5.24 11.60
CA TYR A 25 4.00 3.85 11.17
C TYR A 25 2.62 3.18 11.22
N TRP A 26 2.52 2.01 10.60
CA TRP A 26 1.24 1.37 10.30
C TRP A 26 0.36 1.10 11.54
N ARG A 27 0.92 0.64 12.67
CA ARG A 27 0.11 0.38 13.89
C ARG A 27 -0.45 1.68 14.46
N GLY A 28 0.40 2.68 14.64
CA GLY A 28 -0.03 3.98 15.17
C GLY A 28 -1.12 4.62 14.31
N ALA A 29 -1.02 4.52 12.98
CA ALA A 29 -2.04 5.02 12.07
C ALA A 29 -3.38 4.28 12.21
N ARG A 30 -3.33 2.94 12.31
CA ARG A 30 -4.51 2.10 12.54
C ARG A 30 -5.19 2.42 13.88
N GLU A 31 -4.44 2.37 14.97
CA GLU A 31 -4.97 2.64 16.31
C GLU A 31 -5.54 4.06 16.42
N ALA A 32 -4.87 5.06 15.83
CA ALA A 32 -5.36 6.43 15.81
C ALA A 32 -6.69 6.56 15.05
N TYR A 33 -6.92 5.77 14.00
CA TYR A 33 -8.19 5.77 13.28
C TYR A 33 -9.30 5.14 14.13
N GLU A 34 -9.03 3.99 14.75
CA GLU A 34 -9.97 3.29 15.64
C GLU A 34 -10.38 4.13 16.86
N LEU A 35 -9.47 4.97 17.35
CA LEU A 35 -9.66 5.87 18.48
C LEU A 35 -10.24 7.24 18.12
N ASP A 36 -10.72 7.45 16.88
CA ASP A 36 -11.25 8.73 16.39
C ASP A 36 -10.24 9.89 16.46
N GLN A 37 -8.95 9.58 16.37
CA GLN A 37 -7.85 10.56 16.38
C GLN A 37 -7.37 10.92 14.98
N SER A 38 -7.78 10.15 13.96
CA SER A 38 -7.54 10.46 12.55
C SER A 38 -8.81 10.29 11.74
N GLY A 39 -9.11 11.27 10.88
CA GLY A 39 -10.23 11.17 9.93
C GLY A 39 -9.90 10.37 8.66
N MET A 40 -8.63 10.10 8.39
CA MET A 40 -8.17 9.34 7.22
C MET A 40 -6.82 8.69 7.51
N LEU A 41 -6.59 7.49 6.98
CA LEU A 41 -5.29 6.83 6.99
C LEU A 41 -5.01 6.16 5.65
N PHE A 42 -3.72 5.99 5.36
CA PHE A 42 -3.26 5.09 4.31
C PHE A 42 -3.00 3.72 4.90
N TYR A 43 -3.85 2.76 4.57
CA TYR A 43 -3.74 1.40 5.08
C TYR A 43 -4.34 0.41 4.10
N SER A 44 -3.93 -0.85 4.22
CA SER A 44 -4.48 -1.92 3.39
C SER A 44 -5.91 -2.27 3.80
N THR A 45 -6.67 -2.90 2.92
CA THR A 45 -7.96 -3.52 3.28
C THR A 45 -7.85 -4.56 4.40
N TYR A 46 -6.63 -4.99 4.77
CA TYR A 46 -6.36 -5.75 6.00
C TYR A 46 -6.86 -5.13 7.32
N ILE A 47 -7.32 -3.87 7.34
CA ILE A 47 -7.92 -3.26 8.53
C ILE A 47 -9.38 -3.68 8.77
N MET A 48 -10.03 -4.37 7.83
CA MET A 48 -11.48 -4.52 7.86
C MET A 48 -12.04 -5.25 9.10
N ASP A 49 -11.33 -6.25 9.61
CA ASP A 49 -11.68 -6.90 10.88
C ASP A 49 -11.38 -5.99 12.09
N ASP A 50 -10.24 -5.29 12.07
CA ASP A 50 -9.85 -4.33 13.09
C ASP A 50 -10.93 -3.23 13.27
N LEU A 51 -11.56 -2.74 12.18
CA LEU A 51 -12.65 -1.75 12.26
C LEU A 51 -13.95 -2.26 12.90
N VAL A 52 -14.05 -3.57 13.16
CA VAL A 52 -15.20 -4.21 13.81
C VAL A 52 -14.88 -4.59 15.25
N GLU A 53 -13.71 -5.18 15.49
CA GLU A 53 -13.35 -5.77 16.79
C GLU A 53 -12.28 -5.00 17.57
N GLY A 54 -11.68 -3.99 16.94
CA GLY A 54 -10.54 -3.28 17.46
C GLY A 54 -9.27 -4.09 17.31
N SER A 55 -8.19 -3.41 16.97
CA SER A 55 -6.93 -4.06 16.70
C SER A 55 -6.17 -4.47 17.96
N GLY A 56 -5.38 -5.54 17.85
CA GLY A 56 -4.58 -6.04 18.98
C GLY A 56 -3.50 -5.04 19.42
N MET A 57 -3.46 -4.73 20.72
CA MET A 57 -2.48 -3.84 21.34
C MET A 57 -1.23 -4.58 21.82
N GLU A 58 -0.09 -3.90 21.87
CA GLU A 58 1.17 -4.48 22.38
C GLU A 58 1.09 -4.86 23.87
N SER A 59 0.31 -4.12 24.65
CA SER A 59 0.00 -4.42 26.06
C SER A 59 -0.95 -5.61 26.24
N GLY A 60 -1.48 -6.16 25.15
CA GLY A 60 -2.53 -7.18 25.14
C GLY A 60 -3.94 -6.59 25.12
N GLY A 61 -4.91 -7.41 24.70
CA GLY A 61 -6.27 -6.96 24.42
C GLY A 61 -6.38 -6.21 23.09
N ASN A 62 -7.56 -5.68 22.83
CA ASN A 62 -7.88 -4.94 21.61
C ASN A 62 -8.16 -3.48 21.92
N VAL A 63 -7.95 -2.61 20.94
CA VAL A 63 -8.38 -1.21 20.98
C VAL A 63 -9.90 -1.16 21.20
N GLU A 64 -10.34 -0.30 22.11
CA GLU A 64 -11.76 0.02 22.23
C GLU A 64 -12.12 1.05 21.15
N ILE A 65 -12.86 0.61 20.13
CA ILE A 65 -13.27 1.47 19.01
C ILE A 65 -14.10 2.64 19.57
N ALA A 66 -13.67 3.86 19.29
CA ALA A 66 -14.30 5.08 19.81
C ALA A 66 -15.61 5.43 19.10
N VAL A 67 -15.78 4.96 17.86
CA VAL A 67 -16.96 5.24 17.02
C VAL A 67 -17.79 3.97 16.87
N GLU A 68 -19.03 4.00 17.37
CA GLU A 68 -19.99 2.91 17.13
C GLU A 68 -20.17 2.66 15.63
N ASP A 69 -20.20 1.39 15.22
CA ASP A 69 -20.30 0.96 13.82
C ASP A 69 -19.23 1.59 12.90
N LEU A 70 -17.98 1.71 13.37
CA LEU A 70 -16.89 2.33 12.60
C LEU A 70 -16.72 1.70 11.21
N ALA A 71 -16.79 0.37 11.09
CA ALA A 71 -16.76 -0.34 9.81
C ALA A 71 -17.81 0.19 8.81
N ALA A 72 -19.06 0.34 9.23
CA ALA A 72 -20.16 0.83 8.39
C ALA A 72 -20.03 2.33 8.03
N LYS A 73 -19.23 3.07 8.80
CA LYS A 73 -18.95 4.51 8.59
C LYS A 73 -17.64 4.77 7.84
N THR A 74 -16.88 3.72 7.52
CA THR A 74 -15.58 3.83 6.84
C THR A 74 -15.74 3.55 5.35
N GLY A 75 -15.33 4.52 4.52
CA GLY A 75 -15.20 4.32 3.07
C GLY A 75 -13.77 3.98 2.68
N PHE A 76 -13.59 3.30 1.54
CA PHE A 76 -12.28 2.93 0.99
C PHE A 76 -12.03 3.68 -0.31
N ALA A 77 -10.97 4.48 -0.41
CA ALA A 77 -10.67 5.28 -1.58
C ALA A 77 -9.46 4.72 -2.37
N PRO A 78 -9.68 3.88 -3.42
CA PRO A 78 -8.58 3.27 -4.17
C PRO A 78 -7.84 4.23 -5.12
N GLN A 79 -8.39 5.43 -5.36
CA GLN A 79 -7.81 6.46 -6.20
C GLN A 79 -7.91 7.82 -5.49
N MET A 80 -6.86 8.62 -5.63
CA MET A 80 -6.83 10.01 -5.19
C MET A 80 -6.67 10.93 -6.40
N ASP A 81 -7.49 11.97 -6.46
CA ASP A 81 -7.42 13.01 -7.48
C ASP A 81 -6.81 14.28 -6.89
N GLY A 82 -5.87 14.88 -7.62
CA GLY A 82 -5.20 16.11 -7.22
C GLY A 82 -4.93 17.05 -8.40
N PRO A 83 -4.32 18.22 -8.14
CA PRO A 83 -4.05 19.22 -9.18
C PRO A 83 -3.18 18.70 -10.34
N ASN A 84 -2.38 17.65 -10.08
CA ASN A 84 -1.46 17.05 -11.05
C ASN A 84 -2.01 15.74 -11.67
N GLY A 85 -3.31 15.48 -11.53
CA GLY A 85 -3.97 14.29 -12.07
C GLY A 85 -4.44 13.32 -10.99
N SER A 86 -4.69 12.08 -11.40
CA SER A 86 -5.14 11.01 -10.52
C SER A 86 -4.02 9.99 -10.27
N ALA A 87 -4.00 9.41 -9.07
CA ALA A 87 -3.08 8.36 -8.70
C ALA A 87 -3.80 7.27 -7.91
N SER A 88 -3.42 6.03 -8.16
CA SER A 88 -3.82 4.86 -7.39
C SER A 88 -2.57 4.09 -6.95
N TYR A 89 -2.71 3.35 -5.87
CA TYR A 89 -1.69 2.43 -5.41
C TYR A 89 -2.34 1.06 -5.21
N GLY A 90 -1.68 0.03 -5.74
CA GLY A 90 -2.13 -1.35 -5.59
C GLY A 90 -1.01 -2.32 -5.89
N GLN A 91 -1.18 -3.54 -5.40
CA GLN A 91 -0.23 -4.61 -5.58
C GLN A 91 -0.91 -5.78 -6.30
N LEU A 92 -0.37 -6.15 -7.47
CA LEU A 92 -0.71 -7.42 -8.11
C LEU A 92 0.24 -8.50 -7.59
N VAL A 93 -0.31 -9.48 -6.88
CA VAL A 93 0.42 -10.69 -6.51
C VAL A 93 0.36 -11.67 -7.68
N THR A 94 1.53 -12.13 -8.13
CA THR A 94 1.65 -13.07 -9.26
C THR A 94 2.39 -14.33 -8.82
N LEU A 95 2.04 -15.45 -9.44
CA LEU A 95 2.76 -16.72 -9.28
C LEU A 95 3.74 -16.86 -10.43
N GLY A 96 5.05 -16.75 -10.13
CA GLY A 96 6.11 -16.90 -11.12
C GLY A 96 6.60 -18.34 -11.25
N ILE A 97 6.71 -18.83 -12.48
CA ILE A 97 7.35 -20.13 -12.78
C ILE A 97 8.76 -19.85 -13.27
N MET A 98 9.76 -20.34 -12.53
CA MET A 98 11.17 -20.12 -12.84
C MET A 98 11.65 -20.99 -14.00
N GLN A 99 12.70 -20.55 -14.70
CA GLN A 99 13.32 -21.35 -15.74
C GLN A 99 13.84 -22.67 -15.15
N GLY A 100 13.46 -23.80 -15.77
CA GLY A 100 13.86 -25.13 -15.31
C GLY A 100 13.00 -25.70 -14.18
N ALA A 101 11.90 -25.04 -13.80
CA ALA A 101 10.92 -25.62 -12.88
C ALA A 101 10.30 -26.90 -13.47
N ASP A 102 10.02 -27.87 -12.60
CA ASP A 102 9.33 -29.10 -12.96
C ASP A 102 7.92 -28.80 -13.52
N PRO A 103 7.39 -29.61 -14.47
CA PRO A 103 6.06 -29.41 -15.05
C PRO A 103 4.92 -29.31 -14.02
N GLU A 104 5.08 -29.94 -12.86
CA GLU A 104 4.16 -29.90 -11.73
C GLU A 104 3.96 -28.48 -11.18
N ALA A 105 4.94 -27.59 -11.31
CA ALA A 105 4.79 -26.20 -10.88
C ALA A 105 3.65 -25.49 -11.64
N GLN A 106 3.48 -25.81 -12.93
CA GLN A 106 2.38 -25.28 -13.72
C GLN A 106 1.03 -25.81 -13.22
N GLN A 107 0.96 -27.09 -12.85
CA GLN A 107 -0.27 -27.70 -12.32
C GLN A 107 -0.71 -27.05 -11.01
N VAL A 108 0.24 -26.71 -10.12
CA VAL A 108 -0.06 -25.98 -8.88
C VAL A 108 -0.60 -24.58 -9.15
N VAL A 109 0.01 -23.85 -10.08
CA VAL A 109 -0.47 -22.51 -10.47
C VAL A 109 -1.86 -22.58 -11.09
N GLU A 110 -2.12 -23.56 -11.97
CA GLU A 110 -3.44 -23.79 -12.56
C GLU A 110 -4.49 -24.09 -11.49
N TYR A 111 -4.17 -24.97 -10.52
CA TYR A 111 -5.07 -25.25 -9.40
C TYR A 111 -5.37 -23.98 -8.58
N PHE A 112 -4.36 -23.20 -8.21
CA PHE A 112 -4.53 -21.96 -7.45
C PHE A 112 -5.37 -20.91 -8.17
N LEU A 113 -5.40 -20.90 -9.51
CA LEU A 113 -6.18 -19.94 -10.29
C LEU A 113 -7.53 -20.50 -10.78
N GLN A 114 -7.83 -21.77 -10.48
CA GLN A 114 -9.06 -22.45 -10.87
C GLN A 114 -9.73 -23.06 -9.63
N GLU A 115 -9.66 -24.38 -9.45
CA GLU A 115 -10.35 -25.11 -8.38
C GLU A 115 -10.03 -24.58 -6.97
N GLY A 116 -8.78 -24.23 -6.71
CA GLY A 116 -8.33 -23.73 -5.41
C GLY A 116 -8.45 -22.22 -5.23
N TYR A 117 -8.98 -21.47 -6.21
CA TYR A 117 -8.92 -20.00 -6.17
C TYR A 117 -9.63 -19.41 -4.96
N ALA A 118 -10.85 -19.86 -4.68
CA ALA A 118 -11.62 -19.39 -3.52
C ALA A 118 -10.90 -19.71 -2.19
N ASP A 119 -10.33 -20.91 -2.06
CA ASP A 119 -9.56 -21.31 -0.87
C ASP A 119 -8.34 -20.40 -0.66
N VAL A 120 -7.61 -20.08 -1.73
CA VAL A 120 -6.44 -19.20 -1.69
C VAL A 120 -6.83 -17.79 -1.26
N LEU A 121 -7.94 -17.25 -1.76
CA LEU A 121 -8.46 -15.95 -1.31
C LEU A 121 -8.87 -15.99 0.17
N GLY A 122 -9.54 -17.07 0.58
CA GLY A 122 -10.00 -17.28 1.96
C GLY A 122 -8.89 -17.37 3.01
N LEU A 123 -7.62 -17.58 2.62
CA LEU A 123 -6.49 -17.50 3.55
C LEU A 123 -6.26 -16.10 4.14
N ALA A 124 -6.70 -15.05 3.44
CA ALA A 124 -6.62 -13.67 3.92
C ALA A 124 -7.65 -12.80 3.18
N PRO A 125 -8.96 -12.96 3.46
CA PRO A 125 -10.03 -12.37 2.66
C PRO A 125 -9.94 -10.84 2.58
N PHE A 126 -9.40 -10.20 3.62
CA PHE A 126 -9.22 -8.74 3.68
C PHE A 126 -8.02 -8.23 2.88
N GLY A 127 -7.07 -9.08 2.52
CA GLY A 127 -5.89 -8.68 1.74
C GLY A 127 -5.81 -9.29 0.35
N LYS A 128 -6.50 -10.42 0.13
CA LYS A 128 -6.56 -11.13 -1.14
C LYS A 128 -7.91 -10.84 -1.80
N VAL A 129 -7.93 -9.75 -2.55
CA VAL A 129 -9.06 -9.36 -3.39
C VAL A 129 -8.95 -10.09 -4.74
N PRO A 130 -10.04 -10.68 -5.28
CA PRO A 130 -10.00 -11.38 -6.55
C PRO A 130 -9.67 -10.45 -7.72
N VAL A 131 -8.88 -10.97 -8.68
CA VAL A 131 -8.65 -10.33 -9.98
C VAL A 131 -9.60 -10.86 -11.06
N LEU A 132 -10.29 -11.97 -10.78
CA LEU A 132 -11.31 -12.54 -11.66
C LEU A 132 -12.69 -12.02 -11.26
N LYS A 133 -13.38 -11.33 -12.18
CA LYS A 133 -14.74 -10.81 -11.95
C LYS A 133 -15.73 -11.88 -11.51
N SER A 134 -15.56 -13.11 -12.00
CA SER A 134 -16.41 -14.25 -11.65
C SER A 134 -16.29 -14.71 -10.19
N ALA A 135 -15.26 -14.28 -9.46
CA ALA A 135 -15.01 -14.66 -8.07
C ALA A 135 -15.39 -13.57 -7.06
N VAL A 136 -15.85 -12.39 -7.52
CA VAL A 136 -16.16 -11.25 -6.64
C VAL A 136 -17.34 -11.58 -5.72
N ASP A 137 -18.42 -12.15 -6.25
CA ASP A 137 -19.62 -12.47 -5.46
C ASP A 137 -19.32 -13.50 -4.36
N ASP A 138 -18.55 -14.55 -4.67
CA ASP A 138 -18.14 -15.55 -3.68
C ASP A 138 -17.19 -14.93 -2.63
N TRP A 139 -16.26 -14.07 -3.06
CA TRP A 139 -15.34 -13.38 -2.16
C TRP A 139 -16.07 -12.50 -1.15
N LYS A 140 -17.11 -11.76 -1.56
CA LYS A 140 -17.93 -10.93 -0.63
C LYS A 140 -18.59 -11.74 0.49
N ASN A 141 -18.73 -13.06 0.31
CA ASN A 141 -19.30 -13.98 1.28
C ASN A 141 -18.23 -14.83 2.01
N SER A 142 -16.94 -14.59 1.77
CA SER A 142 -15.84 -15.41 2.31
C SER A 142 -15.45 -15.11 3.76
N SER A 143 -16.05 -14.07 4.37
CA SER A 143 -15.78 -13.67 5.75
C SER A 143 -17.02 -13.07 6.40
N ASP A 144 -17.28 -13.45 7.66
CA ASP A 144 -18.40 -12.91 8.44
C ASP A 144 -18.27 -11.39 8.66
N TYR A 145 -17.06 -10.85 8.66
CA TYR A 145 -16.82 -9.40 8.84
C TYR A 145 -17.37 -8.56 7.68
N PHE A 146 -17.49 -9.13 6.48
CA PHE A 146 -18.03 -8.41 5.32
C PHE A 146 -19.50 -7.99 5.52
N ALA A 147 -20.24 -8.63 6.43
CA ALA A 147 -21.59 -8.22 6.79
C ALA A 147 -21.66 -6.82 7.48
N ASN A 148 -20.52 -6.29 7.95
CA ASN A 148 -20.44 -4.95 8.56
C ASN A 148 -20.20 -3.83 7.52
N TYR A 149 -20.06 -4.20 6.24
CA TYR A 149 -19.81 -3.27 5.15
C TYR A 149 -20.99 -3.24 4.18
N SER A 150 -21.21 -2.10 3.54
CA SER A 150 -22.19 -2.02 2.45
C SER A 150 -21.69 -2.76 1.21
N ASP A 151 -22.62 -3.27 0.40
CA ASP A 151 -22.30 -3.86 -0.91
C ASP A 151 -21.48 -2.89 -1.78
N GLU A 152 -21.82 -1.60 -1.73
CA GLU A 152 -21.10 -0.53 -2.43
C GLU A 152 -19.64 -0.43 -1.99
N THR A 153 -19.35 -0.57 -0.69
CA THR A 153 -17.99 -0.55 -0.17
C THR A 153 -17.19 -1.76 -0.65
N LEU A 154 -17.80 -2.94 -0.60
CA LEU A 154 -17.16 -4.17 -1.08
C LEU A 154 -16.93 -4.13 -2.60
N ASP A 155 -17.87 -3.56 -3.36
CA ASP A 155 -17.69 -3.30 -4.79
C ASP A 155 -16.55 -2.31 -5.05
N GLN A 156 -16.45 -1.24 -4.26
CA GLN A 156 -15.37 -0.26 -4.40
C GLN A 156 -14.00 -0.88 -4.16
N ILE A 157 -13.88 -1.77 -3.16
CA ILE A 157 -12.65 -2.53 -2.88
C ILE A 157 -12.33 -3.46 -4.05
N ALA A 158 -13.28 -4.29 -4.48
CA ALA A 158 -13.08 -5.25 -5.57
C ALA A 158 -12.70 -4.56 -6.89
N ASN A 159 -13.37 -3.45 -7.21
CA ASN A 159 -13.12 -2.67 -8.42
C ASN A 159 -11.91 -1.73 -8.28
N GLY A 160 -11.29 -1.61 -7.11
CA GLY A 160 -10.07 -0.80 -6.93
C GLY A 160 -8.93 -1.21 -7.85
N TYR A 161 -8.93 -2.47 -8.32
CA TYR A 161 -7.96 -2.95 -9.30
C TYR A 161 -8.15 -2.33 -10.70
N ASP A 162 -9.37 -1.95 -11.09
CA ASP A 162 -9.65 -1.35 -12.41
C ASP A 162 -8.95 0.01 -12.58
N THR A 163 -8.63 0.69 -11.48
CA THR A 163 -7.90 1.97 -11.49
C THR A 163 -6.42 1.81 -11.19
N MET A 164 -5.93 0.60 -10.89
CA MET A 164 -4.56 0.37 -10.44
C MET A 164 -3.53 0.78 -11.50
N GLN A 165 -2.58 1.64 -11.11
CA GLN A 165 -1.43 2.00 -11.92
C GLN A 165 -0.14 1.54 -11.26
N ARG A 166 0.69 0.81 -12.02
CA ARG A 166 2.06 0.46 -11.60
C ARG A 166 3.03 1.50 -12.16
N TRP A 167 3.43 2.47 -11.33
CA TRP A 167 4.28 3.58 -11.73
C TRP A 167 5.79 3.32 -11.50
N LEU A 168 6.12 2.47 -10.53
CA LEU A 168 7.51 2.31 -10.07
C LEU A 168 8.41 1.66 -11.14
N PHE A 169 7.90 0.67 -11.90
CA PHE A 169 8.67 -0.04 -12.92
C PHE A 169 8.26 0.41 -14.32
N ARG A 170 8.86 1.51 -14.78
CA ARG A 170 8.54 2.06 -16.09
C ARG A 170 8.95 1.10 -17.23
N PRO A 171 8.17 1.02 -18.33
CA PRO A 171 8.50 0.13 -19.44
C PRO A 171 9.85 0.42 -20.11
N ASP A 172 10.29 1.68 -20.07
CA ASP A 172 11.56 2.13 -20.63
C ASP A 172 12.77 1.81 -19.73
N TYR A 173 12.56 1.36 -18.49
CA TYR A 173 13.66 0.99 -17.61
C TYR A 173 14.27 -0.37 -17.96
N ASP A 174 15.59 -0.43 -18.00
CA ASP A 174 16.38 -1.64 -18.16
C ASP A 174 16.51 -2.45 -16.85
N ALA A 175 17.28 -3.53 -16.87
CA ALA A 175 17.45 -4.39 -15.70
C ALA A 175 18.22 -3.69 -14.56
N ALA A 176 19.18 -2.83 -14.87
CA ALA A 176 19.96 -2.10 -13.88
C ALA A 176 19.11 -1.04 -13.20
N GLU A 177 18.38 -0.21 -13.96
CA GLU A 177 17.47 0.81 -13.44
C GLU A 177 16.38 0.21 -12.55
N ARG A 178 15.82 -0.95 -12.94
CA ARG A 178 14.84 -1.67 -12.11
C ARG A 178 15.44 -2.23 -10.83
N ALA A 179 16.72 -2.60 -10.84
CA ALA A 179 17.41 -3.07 -9.64
C ALA A 179 17.77 -1.91 -8.69
N VAL A 180 18.12 -0.74 -9.23
CA VAL A 180 18.36 0.48 -8.43
C VAL A 180 17.14 0.85 -7.61
N ILE A 181 15.92 0.68 -8.13
CA ILE A 181 14.69 0.87 -7.34
C ILE A 181 14.71 0.03 -6.06
N GLY A 182 15.17 -1.22 -6.15
CA GLY A 182 15.31 -2.09 -4.98
C GLY A 182 16.33 -1.55 -3.97
N ASP A 183 17.40 -0.90 -4.41
CA ASP A 183 18.38 -0.28 -3.53
C ASP A 183 17.85 1.00 -2.87
N ILE A 184 17.09 1.82 -3.61
CA ILE A 184 16.42 3.01 -3.06
C ILE A 184 15.54 2.60 -1.88
N GLU A 185 14.72 1.56 -2.06
CA GLU A 185 13.86 1.01 -1.01
C GLU A 185 14.68 0.37 0.12
N GLY A 186 15.69 -0.45 -0.22
CA GLY A 186 16.52 -1.15 0.76
C GLY A 186 17.37 -0.22 1.65
N GLN A 187 17.73 0.96 1.14
CA GLN A 187 18.46 1.99 1.87
C GLN A 187 17.56 3.05 2.52
N LEU A 188 16.23 2.96 2.31
CA LEU A 188 15.25 3.89 2.85
C LEU A 188 15.49 5.36 2.45
N LEU A 189 16.00 5.60 1.23
CA LEU A 189 16.42 6.95 0.81
C LEU A 189 15.27 7.97 0.91
N ILE A 190 14.07 7.60 0.45
CA ILE A 190 12.89 8.48 0.49
C ILE A 190 12.42 8.76 1.93
N PRO A 191 12.16 7.76 2.80
CA PRO A 191 11.84 8.02 4.21
C PRO A 191 12.88 8.88 4.93
N THR A 192 14.18 8.67 4.68
CA THR A 192 15.25 9.43 5.30
C THR A 192 15.14 10.93 4.98
N VAL A 193 14.98 11.30 3.71
CA VAL A 193 14.88 12.72 3.37
C VAL A 193 13.55 13.35 3.80
N VAL A 194 12.45 12.58 3.80
CA VAL A 194 11.16 13.07 4.30
C VAL A 194 11.24 13.35 5.81
N SER A 195 11.91 12.50 6.59
CA SER A 195 12.18 12.74 8.02
C SER A 195 13.07 13.97 8.22
N ALA A 196 14.15 14.09 7.44
CA ALA A 196 15.07 15.22 7.53
C ALA A 196 14.37 16.56 7.28
N ILE A 197 13.41 16.60 6.35
CA ILE A 197 12.59 17.79 6.09
C ILE A 197 11.54 18.00 7.20
N ALA A 198 10.70 16.99 7.46
CA ALA A 198 9.45 17.15 8.21
C ALA A 198 9.64 17.11 9.74
N LEU A 199 10.59 16.32 10.23
CA LEU A 199 10.78 16.05 11.66
C LEU A 199 12.03 16.73 12.21
N GLU A 200 13.13 16.69 11.45
CA GLU A 200 14.43 17.20 11.91
C GLU A 200 14.67 18.65 11.48
N GLY A 201 14.07 19.09 10.37
CA GLY A 201 14.28 20.42 9.79
C GLY A 201 15.72 20.66 9.31
N THR A 202 16.45 19.60 8.95
CA THR A 202 17.86 19.61 8.59
C THR A 202 18.10 19.75 7.09
N LEU A 203 17.08 19.52 6.26
CA LEU A 203 17.14 19.68 4.80
C LEU A 203 15.93 20.47 4.28
N THR A 204 16.14 21.25 3.22
CA THR A 204 15.03 21.73 2.37
C THR A 204 14.63 20.67 1.33
N PRO A 205 13.42 20.76 0.73
CA PRO A 205 13.03 19.91 -0.40
C PRO A 205 14.03 19.92 -1.56
N GLU A 206 14.65 21.07 -1.87
CA GLU A 206 15.67 21.19 -2.91
C GLU A 206 16.96 20.46 -2.56
N GLU A 207 17.46 20.64 -1.34
CA GLU A 207 18.67 19.96 -0.84
C GLU A 207 18.45 18.45 -0.79
N ALA A 208 17.29 18.00 -0.32
CA ALA A 208 16.88 16.61 -0.32
C ALA A 208 16.78 16.04 -1.75
N ALA A 209 16.18 16.75 -2.69
CA ALA A 209 16.07 16.31 -4.08
C ALA A 209 17.43 16.21 -4.78
N GLN A 210 18.38 17.09 -4.42
CA GLN A 210 19.77 17.02 -4.88
C GLN A 210 20.49 15.82 -4.29
N PHE A 211 20.41 15.63 -2.96
CA PHE A 211 20.98 14.47 -2.28
C PHE A 211 20.48 13.15 -2.89
N LEU A 212 19.16 13.02 -3.09
CA LEU A 212 18.58 11.83 -3.73
C LEU A 212 19.11 11.61 -5.15
N GLN A 213 19.27 12.68 -5.95
CA GLN A 213 19.81 12.55 -7.30
C GLN A 213 21.22 11.95 -7.27
N GLU A 214 22.09 12.47 -6.39
CA GLU A 214 23.46 12.00 -6.26
C GLU A 214 23.52 10.53 -5.78
N GLN A 215 22.69 10.15 -4.80
CA GLN A 215 22.63 8.77 -4.34
C GLN A 215 22.16 7.81 -5.44
N VAL A 216 21.08 8.16 -6.15
CA VAL A 216 20.52 7.30 -7.21
C VAL A 216 21.46 7.17 -8.41
N GLU A 217 22.15 8.24 -8.81
CA GLU A 217 23.17 8.19 -9.87
C GLU A 217 24.35 7.30 -9.48
N GLY A 218 24.79 7.36 -8.22
CA GLY A 218 25.83 6.47 -7.69
C GLY A 218 25.41 5.01 -7.74
N LEU A 219 24.20 4.68 -7.27
CA LEU A 219 23.67 3.31 -7.31
C LEU A 219 23.55 2.78 -8.75
N LEU A 220 23.14 3.62 -9.69
CA LEU A 220 23.04 3.23 -11.10
C LEU A 220 24.42 2.98 -11.71
N ALA A 221 25.42 3.82 -11.39
CA ALA A 221 26.79 3.61 -11.84
C ALA A 221 27.35 2.28 -11.33
N ASP A 222 27.20 1.99 -10.03
CA ASP A 222 27.69 0.75 -9.39
C ASP A 222 27.07 -0.51 -10.01
N ARG A 223 25.81 -0.45 -10.47
CA ARG A 223 25.12 -1.58 -11.13
C ARG A 223 25.45 -1.72 -12.61
N SER A 224 26.04 -0.70 -13.23
CA SER A 224 26.35 -0.67 -14.65
C SER A 224 27.79 -1.12 -14.97
N GLU A 225 28.61 -1.37 -13.93
CA GLU A 225 29.95 -1.97 -14.01
C GLU A 225 29.89 -3.51 -14.06
#